data_AF-A0A959L1L5-F1
#
_entry.id   AF-A0A959L1L5-F1
#
_cell.length_a   1.000
_cell.length_b   1.000
_cell.length_c   1.000
_cell.angle_alpha   90.00
_cell.angle_beta   90.00
_cell.angle_gamma   90.00
#
_symmetry.space_group_name_H-M   'P 1'
#
loop_
_entity.id
_entity.type
_entity.pdbx_description
1 polymer ?
#
loop_
_entity_poly.entity_id
_entity_poly.type
_entity_poly.pdbx_seq_one_letter_code
_entity_poly.pdbx_strand_id
1 'polypeptide(L)'
;MRSEIPIPQGLKILPELLKPAGYFTSNNAKTDYNFSPEGRWDASGNQAHWRNRKDNQPFFSVFNFGITHEGHANSDREEDTKSLSVKHDPDQMVLPPYYPDTEEFRSIMAHQYDLISVFDQEVGKLLDQLEVDGLMDETIIFIFSDHGYGLPRYKRWLYD
;
A
#
# COMPACT_ATOMS: atom_id res chain seq x y z
N MET A 1 -9.70 -8.79 -14.23
CA MET A 1 -10.62 -9.94 -14.10
C MET A 1 -10.47 -10.46 -12.69
N ARG A 2 -11.48 -10.34 -11.83
CA ARG A 2 -11.43 -10.93 -10.49
C ARG A 2 -11.80 -12.40 -10.60
N SER A 3 -10.99 -13.27 -10.04
CA SER A 3 -11.28 -14.70 -9.93
C SER A 3 -11.47 -15.01 -8.46
N GLU A 4 -12.59 -15.62 -8.12
CA GLU A 4 -12.82 -16.14 -6.78
C GLU A 4 -12.73 -17.66 -6.84
N ILE A 5 -11.72 -18.21 -6.18
CA ILE A 5 -11.50 -19.65 -6.06
C ILE A 5 -11.70 -20.08 -4.60
N PRO A 6 -12.24 -21.28 -4.35
CA PRO A 6 -12.29 -21.82 -3.00
C PRO A 6 -10.89 -21.92 -2.40
N ILE A 7 -10.75 -21.45 -1.15
CA ILE A 7 -9.51 -21.64 -0.41
C ILE A 7 -9.34 -23.13 -0.10
N PRO A 8 -8.15 -23.72 -0.33
CA PRO A 8 -7.86 -25.09 0.05
C PRO A 8 -8.20 -25.38 1.52
N GLN A 9 -8.74 -26.56 1.79
CA GLN A 9 -9.11 -26.96 3.15
C GLN A 9 -7.91 -26.84 4.09
N GLY A 10 -8.09 -26.15 5.22
CA GLY A 10 -7.07 -25.99 6.25
C GLY A 10 -6.13 -24.78 6.06
N LEU A 11 -6.13 -24.13 4.89
CA LEU A 11 -5.40 -22.87 4.73
C LEU A 11 -6.15 -21.76 5.47
N LYS A 12 -5.43 -21.07 6.36
CA LYS A 12 -5.93 -19.91 7.10
C LYS A 12 -5.12 -18.69 6.72
N ILE A 13 -5.79 -17.56 6.56
CA ILE A 13 -5.09 -16.28 6.44
C ILE A 13 -4.78 -15.71 7.82
N LEU A 14 -3.84 -14.77 7.88
CA LEU A 14 -3.35 -14.20 9.12
C LEU A 14 -4.47 -13.71 10.08
N PRO A 15 -5.51 -12.97 9.66
CA PRO A 15 -6.55 -12.55 10.60
C PRO A 15 -7.34 -13.73 11.20
N GLU A 16 -7.49 -14.86 10.49
CA GLU A 16 -8.15 -16.06 11.02
C GLU A 16 -7.31 -16.78 12.09
N LEU A 17 -6.00 -16.49 12.15
CA LEU A 17 -5.09 -16.96 13.19
C LEU A 17 -5.05 -16.00 14.39
N LEU A 18 -5.08 -14.69 14.13
CA LEU A 18 -4.93 -13.66 15.17
C LEU A 18 -6.22 -13.38 15.95
N LYS A 19 -7.39 -13.46 15.29
CA LYS A 19 -8.69 -13.24 15.95
C LYS A 19 -8.92 -14.17 17.16
N PRO A 20 -8.71 -15.51 17.07
CA PRO A 20 -8.81 -16.39 18.23
C PRO A 20 -7.80 -16.08 19.35
N ALA A 21 -6.68 -15.43 19.03
CA ALA A 21 -5.69 -14.97 20.01
C ALA A 21 -6.03 -13.60 20.64
N GLY A 22 -7.21 -13.04 20.33
CA GLY A 22 -7.72 -11.81 20.93
C GLY A 22 -7.41 -10.52 20.17
N TYR A 23 -6.71 -10.60 19.04
CA TYR A 23 -6.40 -9.44 18.21
C TYR A 23 -7.64 -8.93 17.49
N PHE A 24 -7.79 -7.61 17.45
CA PHE A 24 -8.65 -6.94 16.49
C PHE A 24 -7.96 -6.86 15.13
N THR A 25 -8.65 -7.25 14.06
CA THR A 25 -8.06 -7.33 12.72
C THR A 25 -8.76 -6.40 11.74
N SER A 26 -8.01 -5.53 11.06
CA SER A 26 -8.58 -4.59 10.08
C SER A 26 -7.84 -4.54 8.75
N ASN A 27 -8.58 -4.37 7.65
CA ASN A 27 -8.02 -4.19 6.31
C ASN A 27 -8.59 -2.96 5.59
N ASN A 28 -7.76 -1.95 5.36
CA ASN A 28 -8.10 -0.70 4.70
C ASN A 28 -7.35 -0.57 3.38
N ALA A 29 -7.96 -0.49 2.20
CA ALA A 29 -9.30 -0.99 1.88
C ALA A 29 -9.26 -2.11 0.84
N LYS A 30 -8.17 -2.18 0.05
CA LYS A 30 -7.97 -3.17 -1.02
C LYS A 30 -7.94 -4.57 -0.42
N THR A 31 -8.68 -5.49 -1.04
CA THR A 31 -8.61 -6.92 -0.72
C THR A 31 -7.90 -7.64 -1.86
N ASP A 32 -8.44 -7.55 -3.08
CA ASP A 32 -7.92 -8.14 -4.33
C ASP A 32 -7.35 -9.56 -4.16
N TYR A 33 -7.88 -10.30 -3.19
CA TYR A 33 -7.61 -11.70 -2.99
C TYR A 33 -8.29 -12.50 -4.10
N ASN A 34 -7.75 -13.68 -4.39
CA ASN A 34 -8.39 -14.64 -5.28
C ASN A 34 -9.46 -15.48 -4.55
N PHE A 35 -9.98 -15.01 -3.42
CA PHE A 35 -11.01 -15.68 -2.60
C PHE A 35 -11.86 -14.63 -1.88
N SER A 36 -13.06 -15.00 -1.39
CA SER A 36 -13.92 -14.06 -0.66
C SER A 36 -13.29 -13.62 0.67
N PRO A 37 -13.11 -12.29 0.90
CA PRO A 37 -12.69 -11.74 2.18
C PRO A 37 -13.80 -11.70 3.24
N GLU A 38 -15.04 -12.04 2.88
CA GLU A 38 -16.21 -11.85 3.74
C GLU A 38 -16.07 -12.59 5.07
N GLY A 39 -16.33 -11.87 6.17
CA GLY A 39 -16.24 -12.41 7.54
C GLY A 39 -14.83 -12.72 8.05
N ARG A 40 -13.78 -12.53 7.24
CA ARG A 40 -12.40 -12.89 7.61
C ARG A 40 -11.69 -11.82 8.44
N TRP A 41 -12.13 -10.57 8.35
CA TRP A 41 -11.63 -9.42 9.12
C TRP A 41 -12.69 -8.97 10.14
N ASP A 42 -12.29 -8.31 11.22
CA ASP A 42 -13.24 -7.64 12.12
C ASP A 42 -13.75 -6.34 11.52
N ALA A 43 -12.88 -5.63 10.79
CA ALA A 43 -13.24 -4.47 9.97
C ALA A 43 -12.57 -4.54 8.60
N SER A 44 -13.31 -4.25 7.53
CA SER A 44 -12.76 -4.16 6.18
C SER A 44 -13.41 -3.00 5.41
N GLY A 45 -12.62 -2.33 4.57
CA GLY A 45 -13.07 -1.21 3.73
C GLY A 45 -12.40 0.11 4.13
N ASN A 46 -12.83 1.20 3.48
CA ASN A 46 -12.19 2.52 3.60
C ASN A 46 -12.19 3.12 5.02
N GLN A 47 -13.07 2.62 5.89
CA GLN A 47 -13.20 3.07 7.29
C GLN A 47 -12.62 2.05 8.29
N ALA A 48 -11.97 0.99 7.80
CA ALA A 48 -11.32 0.00 8.66
C ALA A 48 -10.06 0.60 9.29
N HIS A 49 -9.93 0.52 10.61
CA HIS A 49 -8.84 1.15 11.35
C HIS A 49 -8.59 0.42 12.67
N TRP A 50 -7.35 0.42 13.18
CA TRP A 50 -7.03 -0.14 14.51
C TRP A 50 -7.77 0.56 15.65
N ARG A 51 -8.29 1.77 15.41
CA ARG A 51 -9.02 2.58 16.40
C ARG A 51 -10.44 2.06 16.63
N ASN A 52 -10.92 1.15 15.80
CA ASN A 52 -12.24 0.53 15.96
C ASN A 52 -12.20 -0.66 16.93
N ARG A 53 -11.02 -0.98 17.49
CA ARG A 53 -10.84 -2.03 18.50
C ARG A 53 -11.41 -1.61 19.86
N LYS A 54 -11.60 -2.58 20.76
CA LYS A 54 -11.95 -2.29 22.17
C LYS A 54 -10.74 -1.74 22.93
N ASP A 55 -10.99 -1.03 24.03
CA ASP A 55 -9.93 -0.51 24.90
C ASP A 55 -8.94 -1.62 25.30
N ASN A 56 -7.64 -1.32 25.16
CA ASN A 56 -6.51 -2.23 25.43
C ASN A 56 -6.49 -3.55 24.64
N GLN A 57 -7.32 -3.70 23.60
CA GLN A 57 -7.25 -4.86 22.71
C GLN A 57 -6.01 -4.75 21.80
N PRO A 58 -5.21 -5.80 21.61
CA PRO A 58 -4.14 -5.79 20.61
C PRO A 58 -4.73 -5.76 19.20
N PHE A 59 -3.99 -5.25 18.22
CA PHE A 59 -4.49 -5.12 16.84
C PHE A 59 -3.51 -5.63 15.79
N PHE A 60 -4.06 -5.99 14.65
CA PHE A 60 -3.36 -6.21 13.40
C PHE A 60 -4.11 -5.48 12.29
N SER A 61 -3.47 -4.46 11.71
CA SER A 61 -4.10 -3.56 10.75
C SER A 61 -3.27 -3.43 9.49
N VAL A 62 -3.92 -3.66 8.35
CA VAL A 62 -3.32 -3.51 7.03
C VAL A 62 -3.87 -2.24 6.39
N PHE A 63 -2.97 -1.37 5.93
CA PHE A 63 -3.28 -0.17 5.14
C PHE A 63 -2.68 -0.32 3.75
N ASN A 64 -3.54 -0.27 2.74
CA ASN A 64 -3.21 -0.44 1.34
C ASN A 64 -3.31 0.93 0.67
N PHE A 65 -2.16 1.46 0.27
CA PHE A 65 -2.08 2.75 -0.40
C PHE A 65 -2.18 2.57 -1.90
N GLY A 66 -3.00 3.40 -2.55
CA GLY A 66 -3.28 3.31 -3.99
C GLY A 66 -2.48 4.27 -4.86
N ILE A 67 -1.82 5.27 -4.26
CA ILE A 67 -1.29 6.44 -4.98
C ILE A 67 -0.18 6.09 -5.97
N THR A 68 0.56 4.99 -5.76
CA THR A 68 1.61 4.50 -6.66
C THR A 68 1.13 3.44 -7.66
N HIS A 69 -0.18 3.15 -7.70
CA HIS A 69 -0.74 2.18 -8.64
C HIS A 69 -0.61 2.67 -10.09
N GLU A 70 -0.55 1.74 -11.05
CA GLU A 70 -0.29 2.02 -12.48
C GLU A 70 -1.22 3.07 -13.08
N GLY A 71 -2.44 3.23 -12.56
CA GLY A 71 -3.36 4.26 -13.01
C GLY A 71 -2.82 5.66 -12.75
N HIS A 72 -2.37 5.95 -11.52
CA HIS A 72 -1.81 7.24 -11.13
C HIS A 72 -0.46 7.50 -11.78
N ALA A 73 0.39 6.46 -11.78
CA ALA A 73 1.73 6.58 -12.32
C ALA A 73 1.77 6.77 -13.84
N ASN A 74 0.77 6.27 -14.58
CA ASN A 74 0.70 6.40 -16.04
C ASN A 74 -0.21 7.55 -16.51
N SER A 75 -0.73 8.40 -15.63
CA SER A 75 -1.69 9.46 -16.01
C SER A 75 -1.27 10.90 -15.73
N ASP A 76 -0.02 11.16 -15.34
CA ASP A 76 0.57 12.49 -15.07
C ASP A 76 -0.47 13.53 -14.58
N ARG A 77 -1.09 13.22 -13.44
CA ARG A 77 -2.17 14.01 -12.87
C ARG A 77 -1.60 14.92 -11.79
N GLU A 78 -1.64 16.21 -12.04
CA GLU A 78 -1.23 17.25 -11.08
C GLU A 78 -1.92 17.08 -9.70
N GLU A 79 -3.18 16.66 -9.71
CA GLU A 79 -3.97 16.41 -8.50
C GLU A 79 -3.35 15.34 -7.58
N ASP A 80 -2.68 14.34 -8.16
CA ASP A 80 -2.08 13.24 -7.39
C ASP A 80 -0.83 13.70 -6.63
N THR A 81 -0.17 14.76 -7.07
CA THR A 81 1.08 15.30 -6.48
C THR A 81 0.91 16.69 -5.86
N LYS A 82 -0.33 17.18 -5.75
CA LYS A 82 -0.65 18.54 -5.23
C LYS A 82 -0.18 18.83 -3.80
N SER A 83 0.06 17.79 -2.99
CA SER A 83 0.53 17.94 -1.62
C SER A 83 2.04 18.17 -1.52
N LEU A 84 2.77 18.03 -2.63
CA LEU A 84 4.19 18.26 -2.69
C LEU A 84 4.48 19.74 -2.96
N SER A 85 5.34 20.32 -2.13
CA SER A 85 5.88 21.67 -2.35
C SER A 85 7.09 21.68 -3.27
N VAL A 86 7.77 20.53 -3.40
CA VAL A 86 8.92 20.31 -4.28
C VAL A 86 8.69 18.99 -5.00
N LYS A 87 8.87 19.01 -6.32
CA LYS A 87 8.78 17.85 -7.21
C LYS A 87 10.16 17.44 -7.71
N HIS A 88 10.29 16.19 -8.11
CA HIS A 88 11.53 15.67 -8.68
C HIS A 88 11.79 16.26 -10.07
N ASP A 89 13.03 16.65 -10.32
CA ASP A 89 13.47 17.17 -11.62
C ASP A 89 13.72 15.99 -12.60
N PRO A 90 12.99 15.90 -13.72
CA PRO A 90 13.21 14.88 -14.75
C PRO A 90 14.67 14.83 -15.26
N ASP A 91 15.35 15.97 -15.34
CA ASP A 91 16.72 16.05 -15.83
C ASP A 91 17.73 15.42 -14.85
N GLN A 92 17.35 15.27 -13.57
CA GLN A 92 18.16 14.62 -12.54
C GLN A 92 17.88 13.11 -12.42
N MET A 93 16.97 12.56 -13.22
CA MET A 93 16.64 11.14 -13.15
C MET A 93 17.81 10.26 -13.61
N VAL A 94 18.13 9.24 -12.79
CA VAL A 94 19.07 8.17 -13.16
C VAL A 94 18.25 6.97 -13.62
N LEU A 95 18.25 6.71 -14.92
CA LEU A 95 17.48 5.64 -15.52
C LEU A 95 18.29 4.33 -15.54
N PRO A 96 17.68 3.18 -15.18
CA PRO A 96 18.25 1.88 -15.48
C PRO A 96 18.59 1.72 -16.98
N PRO A 97 19.69 1.04 -17.34
CA PRO A 97 20.20 0.99 -18.72
C PRO A 97 19.29 0.23 -19.71
N TYR A 98 18.27 -0.47 -19.20
CA TYR A 98 17.28 -1.18 -19.99
C TYR A 98 16.06 -0.31 -20.34
N TYR A 99 16.01 0.93 -19.86
CA TYR A 99 15.00 1.90 -20.25
C TYR A 99 15.53 2.91 -21.27
N PRO A 100 14.66 3.42 -22.17
CA PRO A 100 15.06 4.44 -23.11
C PRO A 100 15.34 5.74 -22.35
N ASP A 101 16.48 6.36 -22.64
CA ASP A 101 16.83 7.69 -22.12
C ASP A 101 16.20 8.77 -23.01
N THR A 102 14.92 9.04 -22.76
CA THR A 102 14.15 10.10 -23.42
C THR A 102 13.54 11.02 -22.38
N GLU A 103 13.22 12.26 -22.80
CA GLU A 103 12.54 13.25 -21.97
C GLU A 103 11.23 12.70 -21.37
N GLU A 104 10.45 11.99 -22.18
CA GLU A 104 9.18 11.40 -21.73
C GLU A 104 9.40 10.34 -20.65
N PHE A 105 10.41 9.48 -20.81
CA PHE A 105 10.68 8.44 -19.83
C PHE A 105 11.24 9.01 -18.52
N ARG A 106 12.08 10.05 -18.61
CA ARG A 106 12.55 10.82 -17.45
C ARG A 106 11.38 11.45 -16.69
N SER A 107 10.42 12.04 -17.40
CA SER A 107 9.21 12.62 -16.80
C SER A 107 8.37 11.58 -16.07
N ILE A 108 8.12 10.42 -16.70
CA ILE A 108 7.38 9.30 -16.07
C ILE A 108 8.07 8.85 -14.77
N MET A 109 9.40 8.71 -14.80
CA MET A 109 10.16 8.30 -13.61
C MET A 109 10.11 9.38 -12.53
N ALA A 110 10.29 10.66 -12.86
CA ALA A 110 10.18 11.76 -11.90
C ALA A 110 8.79 11.80 -11.24
N HIS A 111 7.71 11.67 -12.02
CA HIS A 111 6.35 11.58 -11.50
C HIS A 111 6.16 10.38 -10.57
N GLN A 112 6.75 9.22 -10.89
CA GLN A 112 6.72 8.06 -10.00
C GLN A 112 7.39 8.34 -8.64
N TYR A 113 8.52 9.08 -8.62
CA TYR A 113 9.16 9.50 -7.37
C TYR A 113 8.34 10.53 -6.59
N ASP A 114 7.62 11.41 -7.29
CA ASP A 114 6.64 12.30 -6.65
C ASP A 114 5.51 11.49 -6.00
N LEU A 115 4.92 10.51 -6.68
CA LEU A 115 3.89 9.64 -6.09
C LEU A 115 4.42 8.85 -4.87
N ILE A 116 5.68 8.42 -4.89
CA ILE A 116 6.33 7.80 -3.72
C ILE A 116 6.45 8.80 -2.56
N SER A 117 6.72 10.07 -2.84
CA SER A 117 6.76 11.12 -1.81
C SER A 117 5.39 11.41 -1.23
N VAL A 118 4.33 11.31 -2.04
CA VAL A 118 2.95 11.40 -1.54
C VAL A 118 2.61 10.19 -0.67
N PHE A 119 2.99 8.98 -1.09
CA PHE A 119 2.86 7.78 -0.27
C PHE A 119 3.57 7.93 1.09
N ASP A 120 4.79 8.48 1.12
CA ASP A 120 5.53 8.76 2.34
C ASP A 120 4.74 9.70 3.28
N GLN A 121 4.15 10.78 2.75
CA GLN A 121 3.25 11.65 3.52
C GLN A 121 2.00 10.91 4.05
N GLU A 122 1.45 9.96 3.29
CA GLU A 122 0.32 9.14 3.73
C GLU A 122 0.71 8.17 4.86
N VAL A 123 1.89 7.57 4.78
CA VAL A 123 2.47 6.75 5.87
C VAL A 123 2.70 7.61 7.11
N GLY A 124 3.31 8.80 6.96
CA GLY A 124 3.55 9.74 8.04
C GLY A 124 2.28 10.06 8.84
N LYS A 125 1.15 10.28 8.16
CA LYS A 125 -0.14 10.51 8.83
C LYS A 125 -0.61 9.33 9.70
N LEU A 126 -0.25 8.08 9.36
CA LEU A 126 -0.57 6.93 10.21
C LEU A 126 0.41 6.81 11.38
N LEU A 127 1.68 7.13 11.16
CA LEU A 127 2.69 7.16 12.22
C LEU A 127 2.34 8.22 13.27
N ASP A 128 1.97 9.44 12.84
CA ASP A 128 1.49 10.51 13.72
C ASP A 128 0.28 10.04 14.55
N GLN A 129 -0.61 9.25 13.95
CA GLN A 129 -1.75 8.69 14.66
C GLN A 129 -1.35 7.66 15.71
N LEU A 130 -0.35 6.81 15.44
CA LEU A 130 0.20 5.90 16.45
C LEU A 130 0.87 6.67 17.59
N GLU A 131 1.59 7.75 17.31
CA GLU A 131 2.19 8.61 18.34
C GLU A 131 1.12 9.27 19.22
N VAL A 132 0.10 9.88 18.61
CA VAL A 132 -1.04 10.50 19.31
C VAL A 132 -1.79 9.48 20.17
N ASP A 133 -1.93 8.24 19.69
CA ASP A 133 -2.57 7.16 20.43
C ASP A 133 -1.67 6.55 21.53
N GLY A 134 -0.39 6.94 21.59
CA GLY A 134 0.60 6.36 22.52
C GLY A 134 0.98 4.92 22.19
N LEU A 135 0.85 4.50 20.92
CA LEU A 135 1.04 3.12 20.46
C LEU A 135 2.34 2.90 19.68
N MET A 136 3.10 3.96 19.37
CA MET A 136 4.30 3.88 18.52
C MET A 136 5.31 2.84 19.04
N ASP A 137 5.65 2.89 20.34
CA ASP A 137 6.64 1.98 20.95
C ASP A 137 6.11 0.54 21.15
N GLU A 138 4.81 0.33 21.01
CA GLU A 138 4.15 -0.98 21.18
C GLU A 138 3.73 -1.61 19.85
N THR A 139 4.05 -0.97 18.72
CA THR A 139 3.61 -1.41 17.39
C THR A 139 4.79 -1.86 16.54
N ILE A 140 4.70 -3.08 16.01
CA ILE A 140 5.62 -3.55 14.95
C ILE A 140 5.08 -3.10 13.60
N ILE A 141 5.87 -2.34 12.85
CA ILE A 141 5.48 -1.74 11.58
C ILE A 141 6.18 -2.44 10.43
N PHE A 142 5.40 -2.89 9.45
CA PHE A 142 5.89 -3.44 8.19
C PHE A 142 5.45 -2.55 7.04
N ILE A 143 6.39 -2.14 6.19
CA ILE A 143 6.12 -1.39 4.96
C ILE A 143 6.69 -2.21 3.80
N PHE A 144 5.82 -2.66 2.91
CA PHE A 144 6.20 -3.47 1.75
C PHE A 144 5.19 -3.27 0.61
N SER A 145 5.56 -3.71 -0.59
CA SER A 145 4.72 -3.66 -1.77
C SER A 145 4.26 -5.05 -2.20
N ASP A 146 3.11 -5.14 -2.87
CA ASP A 146 2.59 -6.39 -3.45
C ASP A 146 3.36 -6.82 -4.72
N HIS A 147 3.92 -5.85 -5.47
CA HIS A 147 4.78 -6.08 -6.63
C HIS A 147 5.53 -4.81 -7.05
N GLY A 148 6.47 -4.92 -7.99
CA GLY A 148 7.18 -3.77 -8.55
C GLY A 148 6.29 -2.80 -9.36
N TYR A 149 6.94 -1.78 -9.90
CA TYR A 149 6.31 -0.68 -10.65
C TYR A 149 5.50 -1.13 -11.89
N GLY A 150 4.58 -0.29 -12.39
CA GLY A 150 3.75 -0.58 -13.56
C GLY A 150 4.48 -0.53 -14.91
N LEU A 151 5.80 -0.36 -14.92
CA LEU A 151 6.62 -0.33 -16.12
C LEU A 151 7.11 -1.72 -16.55
N PRO A 152 7.51 -1.88 -17.83
CA PRO A 152 8.12 -3.13 -18.31
C PRO A 152 9.27 -3.59 -17.40
N ARG A 153 9.40 -4.92 -17.25
CA ARG A 153 10.31 -5.63 -16.32
C ARG A 153 9.90 -5.71 -14.85
N TYR A 154 8.94 -4.92 -14.39
CA TYR A 154 8.48 -4.99 -13.00
C TYR A 154 7.17 -5.80 -12.89
N LYS A 155 6.02 -5.13 -12.78
CA LYS A 155 4.71 -5.80 -12.67
C LYS A 155 4.54 -6.84 -13.78
N ARG A 156 4.21 -8.08 -13.38
CA ARG A 156 4.04 -9.29 -14.23
C ARG A 156 5.33 -10.03 -14.63
N TRP A 157 6.50 -9.54 -14.26
CA TRP A 157 7.78 -10.16 -14.59
C TRP A 157 8.49 -10.66 -13.32
N LEU A 158 9.28 -11.72 -13.46
CA LEU A 158 10.13 -12.28 -12.39
C LEU A 158 11.59 -11.85 -12.58
N TYR A 159 11.79 -10.59 -12.97
CA TYR A 159 13.12 -9.98 -13.04
C TYR A 159 13.45 -9.27 -11.74
N ASP A 160 14.74 -9.02 -11.57
CA ASP A 160 15.33 -8.20 -10.52
C ASP A 160 15.11 -6.69 -10.77
#